data_AF-T5KDQ5-F1
#
_entry.id   AF-T5KDQ5-F1
#
_cell.length_a   1.000
_cell.length_b   1.000
_cell.length_c   1.000
_cell.angle_alpha   90.00
_cell.angle_beta   90.00
_cell.angle_gamma   90.00
#
_symmetry.space_group_name_H-M   'P 1'
#
loop_
_entity.id
_entity.type
_entity.pdbx_description
1 polymer ?
#
loop_
_entity_poly.entity_id
_entity_poly.type
_entity_poly.pdbx_seq_one_letter_code
_entity_poly.pdbx_strand_id
1 'polypeptide(L)'
;TKAKVLAAAEKLNWAPSQSARALATRRANAVAVVLARDPQVIANDSFFPAFIAGVESVLAETETALLLQVVPDRDAEERAYRTLTHGRADGALLLDLRTDDWRVPFLDDLGLPTVLV
;
A
#
# COMPACT_ATOMS: atom_id res chain seq x y z
N THR A 1 -8.46 -35.14 7.06
CA THR A 1 -9.67 -34.30 7.08
C THR A 1 -9.33 -32.91 7.58
N LYS A 2 -10.00 -31.87 7.08
CA LYS A 2 -9.74 -30.43 7.35
C LYS A 2 -9.53 -30.11 8.85
N ALA A 3 -10.31 -30.73 9.73
CA ALA A 3 -10.21 -30.56 11.18
C ALA A 3 -8.85 -30.98 11.79
N LYS A 4 -8.22 -32.06 11.28
CA LYS A 4 -6.90 -32.50 11.76
C LYS A 4 -5.77 -31.53 11.37
N VAL A 5 -5.91 -30.87 10.22
CA VAL A 5 -4.93 -29.90 9.73
C VAL A 5 -5.00 -28.60 10.54
N LEU A 6 -6.21 -28.09 10.82
CA LEU A 6 -6.41 -26.90 11.65
C LEU A 6 -5.90 -27.11 13.09
N ALA A 7 -6.21 -28.26 13.70
CA ALA A 7 -5.74 -28.59 15.05
C ALA A 7 -4.21 -28.73 15.13
N ALA A 8 -3.55 -29.17 14.04
CA ALA A 8 -2.09 -29.20 13.98
C ALA A 8 -1.48 -27.80 13.79
N ALA A 9 -2.12 -26.96 12.97
CA ALA A 9 -1.71 -25.57 12.77
C ALA A 9 -1.76 -24.76 14.07
N GLU A 10 -2.86 -24.88 14.84
CA GLU A 10 -2.99 -24.24 16.15
C GLU A 10 -1.91 -24.73 17.14
N LYS A 11 -1.66 -26.05 17.20
CA LYS A 11 -0.60 -26.61 18.06
C LYS A 11 0.81 -26.11 17.71
N LEU A 12 1.05 -25.79 16.44
CA LEU A 12 2.34 -25.29 15.95
C LEU A 12 2.43 -23.76 15.96
N ASN A 13 1.36 -23.07 16.42
CA ASN A 13 1.22 -21.62 16.31
C ASN A 13 1.44 -21.13 14.86
N TRP A 14 1.05 -21.96 13.89
CA TRP A 14 1.29 -21.71 12.48
C TRP A 14 0.22 -20.75 11.95
N ALA A 15 0.67 -19.61 11.45
CA ALA A 15 -0.14 -18.69 10.66
C ALA A 15 0.30 -18.78 9.18
N PRO A 16 -0.64 -18.77 8.22
CA PRO A 16 -0.29 -18.71 6.81
C PRO A 16 0.49 -17.43 6.53
N SER A 17 1.62 -17.54 5.82
CA SER A 17 2.41 -16.37 5.48
C SER A 17 1.62 -15.44 4.55
N GLN A 18 1.77 -14.13 4.73
CA GLN A 18 1.17 -13.15 3.82
C GLN A 18 1.56 -13.40 2.37
N SER A 19 2.81 -13.79 2.11
CA SER A 19 3.27 -14.16 0.77
C SER A 19 2.54 -15.37 0.18
N ALA A 20 2.22 -16.39 0.99
CA ALA A 20 1.47 -17.56 0.54
C ALA A 20 0.00 -17.21 0.25
N ARG A 21 -0.60 -16.33 1.05
CA ARG A 21 -1.94 -15.79 0.77
C ARG A 21 -1.97 -14.97 -0.51
N ALA A 22 -1.02 -14.04 -0.67
CA ALA A 22 -0.94 -13.19 -1.84
C ALA A 22 -0.77 -13.98 -3.14
N LEU A 23 0.02 -15.06 -3.10
CA LEU A 23 0.17 -15.99 -4.21
C LEU A 23 -1.16 -16.69 -4.56
N ALA A 24 -1.92 -17.11 -3.54
CA ALA A 24 -3.20 -17.79 -3.74
C ALA A 24 -4.32 -16.85 -4.21
N THR A 25 -4.38 -15.62 -3.69
CA THR A 25 -5.44 -14.64 -3.98
C THR A 25 -5.10 -13.69 -5.12
N ARG A 26 -3.85 -13.69 -5.61
CA ARG A 26 -3.29 -12.66 -6.52
C ARG A 26 -3.52 -11.23 -6.01
N ARG A 27 -3.47 -11.04 -4.70
CA ARG A 27 -3.63 -9.73 -4.05
C ARG A 27 -2.57 -9.53 -2.99
N ALA A 28 -1.96 -8.36 -2.97
CA ALA A 28 -1.04 -7.96 -1.92
C ALA A 28 -1.75 -7.80 -0.56
N ASN A 29 -3.06 -7.51 -0.59
CA ASN A 29 -3.82 -6.97 0.54
C ASN A 29 -3.11 -5.75 1.13
N ALA A 30 -2.73 -4.82 0.26
CA ALA A 30 -2.08 -3.58 0.65
C ALA A 30 -2.49 -2.43 -0.27
N VAL A 31 -2.71 -1.26 0.29
CA VAL A 31 -2.84 0.00 -0.46
C VAL A 31 -1.64 0.89 -0.15
N ALA A 32 -1.16 1.62 -1.14
CA ALA A 32 0.08 2.38 -1.01
C ALA A 32 -0.13 3.89 -1.02
N VAL A 33 0.76 4.60 -0.33
CA VAL A 33 0.96 6.05 -0.43
C VAL A 33 2.44 6.29 -0.68
N VAL A 34 2.77 6.99 -1.76
CA VAL A 34 4.16 7.36 -2.10
C VAL A 34 4.29 8.88 -2.02
N LEU A 35 5.29 9.36 -1.28
CA LEU A 35 5.51 10.77 -1.00
C LEU A 35 6.89 11.20 -1.45
N ALA A 36 6.95 12.00 -2.50
CA ALA A 36 8.16 12.70 -2.92
C ALA A 36 8.24 14.08 -2.25
N ARG A 37 8.48 14.10 -0.94
CA ARG A 37 8.64 15.31 -0.12
C ARG A 37 9.80 15.16 0.86
N ASP A 38 10.34 16.30 1.29
CA ASP A 38 11.27 16.33 2.41
C ASP A 38 10.59 15.74 3.66
N PRO A 39 11.20 14.74 4.33
CA PRO A 39 10.67 14.16 5.57
C PRO A 39 10.36 15.19 6.66
N GLN A 40 11.10 16.30 6.72
CA GLN A 40 10.83 17.39 7.68
C GLN A 40 9.53 18.13 7.35
N VAL A 41 9.16 18.23 6.07
CA VAL A 41 7.86 18.81 5.68
C VAL A 41 6.74 17.88 6.11
N ILE A 42 6.90 16.57 5.94
CA ILE A 42 5.90 15.57 6.36
C ILE A 42 5.74 15.59 7.88
N ALA A 43 6.85 15.65 8.64
CA ALA A 43 6.83 15.64 10.10
C ALA A 43 6.11 16.87 10.70
N ASN A 44 6.14 18.00 10.02
CA ASN A 44 5.50 19.23 10.46
C ASN A 44 4.11 19.45 9.85
N ASP A 45 3.63 18.52 9.02
CA ASP A 45 2.32 18.61 8.39
C ASP A 45 1.24 18.01 9.28
N SER A 46 0.28 18.83 9.71
CA SER A 46 -0.87 18.40 10.50
C SER A 46 -1.85 17.48 9.74
N PHE A 47 -1.82 17.49 8.41
CA PHE A 47 -2.71 16.68 7.58
C PHE A 47 -2.33 15.19 7.61
N PHE A 48 -1.04 14.86 7.48
CA PHE A 48 -0.57 13.49 7.31
C PHE A 48 -1.00 12.53 8.44
N PRO A 49 -0.81 12.87 9.73
CA PRO A 49 -1.24 12.01 10.82
C PRO A 49 -2.77 11.78 10.83
N ALA A 50 -3.56 12.83 10.57
CA ALA A 50 -5.01 12.73 10.52
C ALA A 50 -5.49 11.89 9.32
N PHE A 51 -4.86 12.06 8.16
CA PHE A 51 -5.12 11.27 6.96
C PHE A 51 -4.83 9.78 7.19
N ILE A 52 -3.65 9.46 7.73
CA ILE A 52 -3.28 8.07 8.05
C ILE A 52 -4.29 7.46 9.03
N ALA A 53 -4.66 8.18 10.09
CA ALA A 53 -5.67 7.72 11.05
C ALA A 53 -7.03 7.47 10.39
N GLY A 54 -7.46 8.33 9.48
CA GLY A 54 -8.69 8.17 8.72
C GLY A 54 -8.68 6.94 7.82
N VAL A 55 -7.60 6.74 7.05
CA VAL A 55 -7.42 5.56 6.20
C VAL A 55 -7.39 4.28 7.04
N GLU A 56 -6.57 4.25 8.07
CA GLU A 56 -6.43 3.09 8.98
C GLU A 56 -7.74 2.76 9.70
N SER A 57 -8.59 3.74 10.00
CA SER A 57 -9.90 3.47 10.62
C SER A 57 -10.80 2.55 9.79
N VAL A 58 -10.62 2.57 8.46
CA VAL A 58 -11.34 1.71 7.52
C VAL A 58 -10.55 0.44 7.24
N LEU A 59 -9.24 0.55 7.03
CA LEU A 59 -8.41 -0.61 6.72
C LEU A 59 -8.31 -1.60 7.88
N ALA A 60 -8.38 -1.15 9.14
CA ALA A 60 -8.30 -1.98 10.34
C ALA A 60 -9.46 -2.99 10.46
N GLU A 61 -10.59 -2.75 9.79
CA GLU A 61 -11.70 -3.70 9.69
C GLU A 61 -11.47 -4.80 8.63
N THR A 62 -10.36 -4.69 7.89
CA THR A 62 -9.99 -5.59 6.80
C THR A 62 -8.59 -6.17 7.03
N GLU A 63 -8.19 -7.13 6.19
CA GLU A 63 -6.82 -7.66 6.20
C GLU A 63 -5.87 -6.87 5.28
N THR A 64 -6.17 -5.58 5.05
CA THR A 64 -5.44 -4.70 4.12
C THR A 64 -4.46 -3.83 4.88
N ALA A 65 -3.19 -3.83 4.47
CA ALA A 65 -2.16 -2.98 5.05
C ALA A 65 -2.07 -1.62 4.33
N LEU A 66 -1.70 -0.57 5.06
CA LEU A 66 -1.19 0.66 4.46
C LEU A 66 0.33 0.58 4.27
N LEU A 67 0.78 0.72 3.03
CA LEU A 67 2.20 0.78 2.67
C LEU A 67 2.59 2.23 2.41
N LEU A 68 3.41 2.80 3.28
CA LEU A 68 3.91 4.17 3.15
C LEU A 68 5.35 4.18 2.65
N GLN A 69 5.63 4.95 1.59
CA GLN A 69 7.00 5.19 1.09
C GLN A 69 7.26 6.68 0.98
N VAL A 70 8.31 7.16 1.65
CA VAL A 70 8.84 8.50 1.45
C VAL A 70 10.08 8.38 0.58
N VAL A 71 10.10 9.12 -0.52
CA VAL A 71 11.14 9.04 -1.55
C VAL A 71 11.76 10.42 -1.80
N PRO A 72 13.06 10.49 -2.14
CA PRO A 72 13.78 11.76 -2.20
C PRO A 72 13.45 12.60 -3.44
N ASP A 73 13.05 11.97 -4.54
CA ASP A 73 12.91 12.60 -5.84
C ASP A 73 11.91 11.87 -6.74
N ARG A 74 11.67 12.46 -7.91
CA ARG A 74 10.75 11.93 -8.92
C ARG A 74 11.18 10.56 -9.42
N ASP A 75 12.46 10.34 -9.71
CA ASP A 75 12.91 9.06 -10.26
C ASP A 75 12.71 7.93 -9.25
N ALA A 76 12.89 8.21 -7.96
CA ALA A 76 12.58 7.30 -6.88
C ALA A 76 11.07 7.08 -6.72
N GLU A 77 10.24 8.10 -6.92
CA GLU A 77 8.77 7.99 -6.95
C GLU A 77 8.30 7.09 -8.09
N GLU A 78 8.83 7.26 -9.31
CA GLU A 78 8.55 6.40 -10.45
C GLU A 78 8.93 4.93 -10.18
N ARG A 79 10.13 4.70 -9.62
CA ARG A 79 10.58 3.34 -9.25
C ARG A 79 9.71 2.73 -8.15
N ALA A 80 9.25 3.52 -7.19
CA ALA A 80 8.35 3.07 -6.13
C ALA A 80 7.05 2.56 -6.74
N TYR A 81 6.38 3.36 -7.59
CA TYR A 81 5.14 2.93 -8.26
C TYR A 81 5.30 1.68 -9.12
N ARG A 82 6.39 1.56 -9.88
CA ARG A 82 6.70 0.32 -10.62
C ARG A 82 6.88 -0.88 -9.69
N THR A 83 7.46 -0.67 -8.52
CA THR A 83 7.61 -1.73 -7.52
C THR A 83 6.26 -2.15 -6.94
N LEU A 84 5.32 -1.21 -6.79
CA LEU A 84 3.96 -1.48 -6.31
C LEU A 84 3.20 -2.43 -7.23
N THR A 85 3.30 -2.22 -8.56
CA THR A 85 2.63 -3.09 -9.54
C THR A 85 3.19 -4.52 -9.59
N HIS A 86 4.39 -4.76 -9.07
CA HIS A 86 4.96 -6.10 -8.91
C HIS A 86 4.38 -6.89 -7.73
N GLY A 87 3.11 -6.64 -7.37
CA GLY A 87 2.39 -7.35 -6.31
C GLY A 87 2.72 -6.87 -4.90
N ARG A 88 3.16 -5.61 -4.74
CA ARG A 88 3.43 -5.01 -3.43
C ARG A 88 2.26 -4.18 -2.91
N ALA A 89 1.39 -3.70 -3.80
CA ALA A 89 0.11 -3.10 -3.46
C ALA A 89 -0.94 -3.39 -4.53
N ASP A 90 -2.20 -3.41 -4.11
CA ASP A 90 -3.38 -3.60 -4.98
C ASP A 90 -3.89 -2.27 -5.56
N GLY A 91 -3.38 -1.15 -5.05
CA GLY A 91 -3.70 0.20 -5.52
C GLY A 91 -2.93 1.27 -4.74
N ALA A 92 -3.09 2.53 -5.14
CA ALA A 92 -2.45 3.68 -4.51
C ALA A 92 -3.44 4.81 -4.20
N LEU A 93 -3.16 5.53 -3.11
CA LEU A 93 -3.77 6.82 -2.80
C LEU A 93 -2.79 7.90 -3.22
N LEU A 94 -3.18 8.71 -4.20
CA LEU A 94 -2.37 9.79 -4.72
C LEU A 94 -2.70 11.09 -3.97
N LEU A 95 -1.72 11.57 -3.21
CA LEU A 95 -1.81 12.83 -2.47
C LEU A 95 -1.12 13.97 -3.22
N ASP A 96 -1.44 15.19 -2.81
CA ASP A 96 -0.77 16.42 -3.28
C ASP A 96 -0.81 16.58 -4.80
N LEU A 97 -1.98 16.35 -5.39
CA LEU A 97 -2.15 16.45 -6.84
C LEU A 97 -1.81 17.86 -7.32
N ARG A 98 -0.98 17.94 -8.36
CA ARG A 98 -0.56 19.20 -8.98
C ARG A 98 -1.33 19.46 -10.27
N THR A 99 -1.34 20.70 -10.74
CA THR A 99 -1.74 20.97 -12.14
C THR A 99 -0.76 20.25 -13.06
N ASP A 100 -1.28 19.55 -14.07
CA ASP A 100 -0.50 18.74 -15.02
C ASP A 100 0.40 17.69 -14.33
N ASP A 101 -0.14 17.04 -13.30
CA ASP A 101 0.59 16.03 -12.54
C ASP A 101 0.96 14.82 -13.41
N TRP A 102 2.26 14.61 -13.58
CA TRP A 102 2.82 13.51 -14.38
C TRP A 102 2.38 12.13 -13.87
N ARG A 103 2.01 12.02 -12.58
CA ARG A 103 1.64 10.75 -11.95
C ARG A 103 0.32 10.21 -12.49
N VAL A 104 -0.60 11.06 -12.92
CA VAL A 104 -1.91 10.62 -13.40
C VAL A 104 -1.81 9.74 -14.66
N PRO A 105 -1.26 10.23 -15.79
CA PRO A 105 -1.11 9.38 -16.98
C PRO A 105 -0.14 8.22 -16.73
N PHE A 106 0.90 8.43 -15.92
CA PHE A 106 1.88 7.38 -15.61
C PHE A 106 1.27 6.20 -14.84
N LEU A 107 0.41 6.47 -13.85
CA LEU A 107 -0.23 5.44 -13.05
C LEU A 107 -1.30 4.69 -13.83
N ASP A 108 -2.00 5.38 -14.73
CA ASP A 108 -2.93 4.77 -15.68
C ASP A 108 -2.20 3.81 -16.64
N ASP A 109 -1.08 4.26 -17.23
CA ASP A 109 -0.23 3.43 -18.09
C ASP A 109 0.35 2.20 -17.36
N LEU A 110 0.64 2.34 -16.06
CA LEU A 110 1.09 1.23 -15.21
C LEU A 110 -0.04 0.26 -14.84
N GLY A 111 -1.30 0.63 -15.07
CA GLY A 111 -2.47 -0.14 -14.66
C GLY A 111 -2.61 -0.26 -13.14
N LEU A 112 -2.06 0.69 -12.37
CA LEU A 112 -2.18 0.70 -10.91
C LEU A 112 -3.46 1.44 -10.52
N PRO A 113 -4.47 0.75 -9.95
CA PRO A 113 -5.70 1.41 -9.50
C PRO A 113 -5.36 2.53 -8.51
N THR A 114 -5.78 3.74 -8.81
CA THR A 114 -5.38 4.93 -8.06
C THR A 114 -6.59 5.79 -7.70
N VAL A 115 -6.64 6.25 -6.45
CA VAL A 115 -7.63 7.23 -5.98
C VAL A 115 -6.92 8.55 -5.69
N LEU A 116 -7.46 9.64 -6.22
CA LEU A 116 -7.01 11.00 -5.95
C LEU A 116 -7.68 11.50 -4.67
N VAL A 117 -6.90 12.05 -3.73
CA VAL A 117 -7.38 12.57 -2.44
C VAL A 117 -7.15 14.07 -2.33
#